data_AF-A0A1I5B4D3-F1
#
_entry.id   AF-A0A1I5B4D3-F1
#
_cell.length_a   1.000
_cell.length_b   1.000
_cell.length_c   1.000
_cell.angle_alpha   90.00
_cell.angle_beta   90.00
_cell.angle_gamma   90.00
#
_symmetry.space_group_name_H-M   'P 1'
#
loop_
_entity.id
_entity.type
_entity.pdbx_description
1 polymer ?
#
loop_
_entity_poly.entity_id
_entity_poly.type
_entity_poly.pdbx_seq_one_letter_code
_entity_poly.pdbx_strand_id
1 'polypeptide(L)'
;MSPRLFYRTLAFAEAVTWTLLIVGLLMKYVWDLGDLGVRVGGSIHGFIFLAYAGTSVLVGLNQRWSIPLIALGVVTAVVPYATIPFDLWADRSGRLDGDWRRTQTDDPRDTGWIDRLLRWFLSHPVLLIVLFVLAVVAIFATLLTIGPPGGER
;
A
#
# COMPACT_ATOMS: atom_id res chain seq x y z
N MET A 1 -6.61 0.96 16.40
CA MET A 1 -6.26 -0.01 15.33
C MET A 1 -4.77 -0.28 15.41
N SER A 2 -4.36 -1.56 15.44
CA SER A 2 -2.94 -1.95 15.45
C SER A 2 -2.30 -1.82 14.05
N PRO A 3 -0.96 -1.74 13.94
CA PRO A 3 -0.27 -1.72 12.64
C PRO A 3 -0.62 -2.94 11.80
N ARG A 4 -0.65 -4.12 12.43
CA ARG A 4 -1.02 -5.39 11.80
C ARG A 4 -2.40 -5.35 11.15
N LEU A 5 -3.41 -4.85 11.87
CA LEU A 5 -4.78 -4.76 11.35
C LEU A 5 -4.88 -3.75 10.21
N PHE A 6 -4.21 -2.61 10.34
CA PHE A 6 -4.15 -1.60 9.29
C PHE A 6 -3.56 -2.19 8.00
N TYR A 7 -2.37 -2.81 8.09
CA TYR A 7 -1.73 -3.49 6.97
C TYR A 7 -2.63 -4.54 6.31
N ARG A 8 -3.18 -5.47 7.11
CA ARG A 8 -4.01 -6.56 6.60
C ARG A 8 -5.30 -6.08 5.93
N THR A 9 -5.85 -4.96 6.36
CA THR A 9 -7.04 -4.36 5.73
C THR A 9 -6.72 -3.91 4.31
N LEU A 10 -5.61 -3.20 4.12
CA LEU A 10 -5.19 -2.74 2.80
C LEU A 10 -4.71 -3.89 1.91
N ALA A 11 -4.00 -4.87 2.46
CA ALA A 11 -3.62 -6.10 1.75
C ALA A 11 -4.83 -6.88 1.23
N PHE A 12 -5.86 -7.04 2.07
CA PHE A 12 -7.10 -7.69 1.65
C PHE A 12 -7.85 -6.89 0.58
N ALA A 13 -7.96 -5.57 0.76
CA ALA A 13 -8.56 -4.69 -0.25
C ALA A 13 -7.81 -4.79 -1.58
N GLU A 14 -6.48 -4.80 -1.55
CA GLU A 14 -5.63 -4.93 -2.73
C GLU A 14 -5.94 -6.21 -3.50
N ALA A 15 -5.98 -7.37 -2.82
CA ALA A 15 -6.32 -8.65 -3.44
C ALA A 15 -7.74 -8.66 -4.04
N VAL A 16 -8.73 -8.08 -3.37
CA VAL A 16 -10.11 -7.97 -3.88
C VAL A 16 -10.15 -7.08 -5.13
N THR A 17 -9.43 -5.96 -5.13
CA THR A 17 -9.39 -5.06 -6.29
C THR A 17 -8.61 -5.63 -7.47
N TRP A 18 -7.63 -6.51 -7.23
CA TRP A 18 -7.03 -7.32 -8.30
C TRP A 18 -8.09 -8.18 -9.00
N THR A 19 -8.96 -8.85 -8.25
CA THR A 19 -10.06 -9.64 -8.82
C THR A 19 -10.99 -8.76 -9.66
N LEU A 20 -11.38 -7.59 -9.13
CA LEU A 20 -12.19 -6.60 -9.86
C LEU A 20 -11.53 -6.17 -11.18
N LEU A 21 -10.23 -5.86 -11.16
CA LEU A 21 -9.48 -5.48 -12.36
C LEU A 21 -9.40 -6.64 -13.36
N ILE A 22 -9.09 -7.87 -12.91
CA ILE A 22 -9.05 -9.06 -13.78
C ILE A 22 -10.40 -9.31 -14.43
N VAL A 23 -11.50 -9.19 -13.68
CA VAL A 23 -12.85 -9.29 -14.25
C VAL A 23 -13.08 -8.20 -15.30
N GLY A 24 -12.66 -6.96 -15.05
CA GLY A 24 -12.71 -5.88 -16.03
C GLY A 24 -11.91 -6.19 -17.31
N LEU A 25 -10.71 -6.78 -17.17
CA LEU A 25 -9.88 -7.21 -18.28
C LEU A 25 -10.54 -8.35 -19.08
N LEU A 26 -11.15 -9.33 -18.42
CA LEU A 26 -11.90 -10.40 -19.08
C LEU A 26 -13.12 -9.85 -19.83
N MET A 27 -13.87 -8.93 -19.21
CA MET A 27 -14.97 -8.23 -19.86
C MET A 27 -14.52 -7.54 -21.15
N LYS A 28 -13.40 -6.83 -21.13
CA LYS A 28 -12.88 -6.12 -22.29
C LYS A 28 -12.34 -7.05 -23.37
N TYR A 29 -11.47 -7.99 -23.00
CA TYR A 29 -10.65 -8.73 -23.96
C TYR A 29 -11.19 -10.10 -24.33
N VAL A 30 -12.05 -10.70 -23.50
CA VAL A 30 -12.58 -12.06 -23.73
C VAL A 30 -14.05 -12.01 -24.12
N TRP A 31 -14.85 -11.15 -23.47
CA TRP A 31 -16.29 -11.04 -23.72
C TRP A 31 -16.69 -9.84 -24.59
N ASP A 32 -15.73 -9.01 -24.99
CA ASP A 32 -15.92 -7.82 -25.84
C ASP A 32 -17.04 -6.87 -25.34
N LEU A 33 -17.12 -6.68 -24.01
CA LEU A 33 -18.12 -5.85 -23.34
C LEU A 33 -17.68 -4.38 -23.16
N GLY A 34 -16.68 -3.94 -23.93
CA GLY A 34 -16.12 -2.59 -23.85
C GLY A 34 -15.15 -2.38 -22.68
N ASP A 35 -14.79 -1.12 -22.41
CA ASP A 35 -13.68 -0.76 -21.52
C ASP A 35 -14.10 -0.27 -20.12
N LEU A 36 -15.40 -0.12 -19.87
CA LEU A 36 -15.93 0.41 -18.61
C LEU A 36 -15.43 -0.38 -17.39
N GLY A 37 -15.41 -1.72 -17.48
CA GLY A 37 -14.90 -2.58 -16.41
C GLY A 37 -13.43 -2.34 -16.10
N VAL A 38 -12.59 -2.11 -17.11
CA VAL A 38 -11.17 -1.77 -16.92
C VAL A 38 -11.00 -0.37 -16.36
N ARG A 39 -11.81 0.61 -16.80
CA ARG A 39 -11.73 1.99 -16.27
C ARG A 39 -12.09 2.04 -14.79
N VAL A 40 -13.22 1.45 -14.41
CA VAL A 40 -13.66 1.42 -13.00
C VAL A 40 -12.74 0.52 -12.18
N GLY A 41 -12.49 -0.69 -12.66
CA GLY A 41 -11.66 -1.69 -12.00
C GLY A 41 -10.22 -1.22 -11.78
N GLY A 42 -9.61 -0.69 -12.83
CA GLY A 42 -8.25 -0.15 -12.83
C GLY A 42 -8.10 1.08 -11.96
N SER A 43 -9.10 1.98 -11.95
CA SER A 43 -9.05 3.16 -11.07
C SER A 43 -9.12 2.79 -9.59
N ILE A 44 -10.05 1.89 -9.23
CA ILE A 44 -10.18 1.40 -7.85
C ILE A 44 -8.93 0.65 -7.43
N HIS A 45 -8.44 -0.27 -8.28
CA HIS A 45 -7.24 -1.03 -7.99
C HIS A 45 -6.01 -0.12 -7.87
N GLY A 46 -5.79 0.81 -8.81
CA GLY A 46 -4.66 1.73 -8.77
C GLY A 46 -4.62 2.59 -7.50
N PHE A 47 -5.78 3.06 -7.02
CA PHE A 47 -5.86 3.79 -5.75
C PHE A 47 -5.49 2.90 -4.55
N ILE A 48 -6.05 1.69 -4.47
CA ILE A 48 -5.75 0.76 -3.38
C ILE A 48 -4.31 0.25 -3.43
N PHE A 49 -3.75 0.03 -4.62
CA PHE A 49 -2.34 -0.29 -4.85
C PHE A 49 -1.42 0.77 -4.21
N LEU A 50 -1.68 2.06 -4.47
CA LEU A 50 -0.90 3.15 -3.87
C LEU A 50 -1.06 3.22 -2.35
N ALA A 51 -2.29 3.04 -1.85
CA ALA A 51 -2.55 2.99 -0.42
C ALA A 51 -1.86 1.80 0.27
N TYR A 52 -1.86 0.63 -0.37
CA TYR A 52 -1.13 -0.54 0.11
C TYR A 52 0.38 -0.26 0.11
N ALA A 53 0.95 0.27 -0.99
CA ALA A 53 2.38 0.60 -1.07
C ALA A 53 2.81 1.59 0.02
N GLY A 54 2.04 2.65 0.23
CA GLY A 54 2.28 3.61 1.31
C GLY A 54 2.16 2.98 2.70
N THR A 55 1.21 2.06 2.87
CA THR A 55 1.05 1.30 4.12
C THR A 55 2.23 0.36 4.38
N SER A 56 2.75 -0.32 3.35
CA SER A 56 3.94 -1.15 3.44
C SER A 56 5.17 -0.36 3.85
N VAL A 57 5.32 0.87 3.34
CA VAL A 57 6.37 1.80 3.81
C VAL A 57 6.13 2.21 5.25
N LEU A 58 4.93 2.69 5.60
CA LEU A 58 4.63 3.17 6.96
C LEU A 58 4.79 2.08 8.02
N VAL A 59 4.20 0.92 7.78
CA VAL A 59 4.25 -0.23 8.70
C VAL A 59 5.64 -0.85 8.68
N GLY A 60 6.31 -0.94 7.54
CA GLY A 60 7.67 -1.44 7.48
C GLY A 60 8.66 -0.56 8.23
N LEU A 61 8.53 0.77 8.14
CA LEU A 61 9.29 1.69 8.97
C LEU A 61 8.91 1.52 10.45
N ASN A 62 7.62 1.42 10.79
CA ASN A 62 7.18 1.18 12.17
C ASN A 62 7.76 -0.12 12.75
N GLN A 63 7.71 -1.22 12.01
CA GLN A 63 8.20 -2.54 12.44
C GLN A 63 9.67 -2.78 12.13
N ARG A 64 10.41 -1.72 11.72
CA ARG A 64 11.86 -1.75 11.47
C ARG A 64 12.28 -2.81 10.45
N TRP A 65 11.48 -2.97 9.41
CA TRP A 65 11.82 -3.77 8.25
C TRP A 65 13.06 -3.19 7.58
N SER A 66 13.88 -4.06 7.01
CA SER A 66 14.97 -3.62 6.15
C SER A 66 14.40 -2.95 4.90
N ILE A 67 15.13 -2.00 4.32
CA ILE A 67 14.71 -1.33 3.08
C ILE A 67 14.41 -2.32 1.94
N PRO A 68 15.21 -3.40 1.73
CA PRO A 68 14.87 -4.42 0.74
C PRO A 68 13.54 -5.12 1.02
N LEU A 69 13.17 -5.32 2.28
CA LEU A 69 11.90 -5.95 2.63
C LEU A 69 10.70 -5.03 2.37
N ILE A 70 10.83 -3.73 2.65
CA ILE A 70 9.82 -2.73 2.28
C ILE A 70 9.66 -2.70 0.76
N ALA A 71 10.77 -2.62 0.02
CA ALA A 71 10.76 -2.61 -1.43
C ALA A 71 10.11 -3.88 -2.01
N LEU A 72 10.45 -5.06 -1.47
CA LEU A 72 9.83 -6.32 -1.86
C LEU A 72 8.31 -6.28 -1.65
N GLY A 73 7.85 -5.79 -0.49
CA GLY A 73 6.43 -5.67 -0.21
C GLY A 73 5.67 -4.70 -1.13
N VAL A 74 6.33 -3.67 -1.67
CA VAL A 74 5.73 -2.78 -2.68
C VAL A 74 5.72 -3.44 -4.05
N VAL A 75 6.82 -4.09 -4.45
CA VAL A 75 6.95 -4.73 -5.76
C VAL A 75 5.97 -5.89 -5.92
N THR A 76 5.64 -6.61 -4.85
CA THR A 76 4.64 -7.69 -4.90
C THR A 76 3.25 -7.21 -5.29
N ALA A 77 2.89 -5.95 -5.06
CA ALA A 77 1.60 -5.39 -5.49
C ALA A 77 1.50 -5.16 -7.01
N VAL A 78 2.62 -5.19 -7.74
CA VAL A 78 2.62 -5.04 -9.20
C VAL A 78 2.16 -6.33 -9.89
N VAL A 79 2.42 -7.48 -9.28
CA VAL A 79 2.09 -8.80 -9.84
C VAL A 79 0.77 -9.28 -9.23
N PRO A 80 -0.23 -9.68 -10.03
CA PRO A 80 -1.52 -10.14 -9.53
C PRO A 80 -1.39 -11.18 -8.42
N TYR A 81 -2.01 -10.91 -7.28
CA TYR A 81 -2.06 -11.77 -6.10
C TYR A 81 -0.71 -12.12 -5.46
N ALA A 82 0.42 -11.53 -5.89
CA ALA A 82 1.72 -11.80 -5.28
C ALA A 82 1.88 -11.18 -3.88
N THR A 83 1.02 -10.21 -3.53
CA THR A 83 0.84 -9.70 -2.16
C THR A 83 0.41 -10.80 -1.19
N ILE A 84 -0.52 -11.68 -1.60
CA ILE A 84 -1.08 -12.73 -0.71
C ILE A 84 -0.01 -13.61 -0.06
N PRO A 85 0.88 -14.31 -0.80
CA PRO A 85 1.90 -15.14 -0.17
C PRO A 85 2.91 -14.32 0.64
N PHE A 86 3.27 -13.11 0.18
CA PHE A 86 4.17 -12.22 0.89
C PHE A 86 3.58 -11.77 2.23
N ASP A 87 2.34 -11.30 2.23
CA ASP A 87 1.63 -10.79 3.40
C ASP A 87 1.37 -11.87 4.42
N LEU A 88 0.96 -13.06 3.97
CA LEU A 88 0.81 -14.23 4.84
C LEU A 88 2.14 -14.64 5.48
N TRP A 89 3.23 -14.61 4.72
CA TRP A 89 4.56 -14.89 5.25
C TRP A 89 5.02 -13.81 6.24
N ALA A 90 4.85 -12.53 5.92
CA ALA A 90 5.21 -11.42 6.80
C ALA A 90 4.42 -11.48 8.11
N ASP A 91 3.13 -11.78 8.04
CA ASP A 91 2.26 -11.93 9.22
C ASP A 91 2.66 -13.13 10.07
N ARG A 92 2.91 -14.29 9.46
CA ARG A 92 3.31 -15.53 10.16
C ARG A 92 4.70 -15.47 10.76
N SER A 93 5.62 -14.72 10.15
CA SER A 93 6.99 -14.54 10.65
C SER A 93 7.10 -13.44 11.72
N GLY A 94 5.97 -12.90 12.18
CA GLY A 94 5.90 -11.88 13.22
C GLY A 94 6.42 -10.50 12.77
N ARG A 95 6.59 -10.27 11.47
CA ARG A 95 7.06 -8.98 10.93
C ARG A 95 6.04 -7.87 11.12
N LEU A 96 4.77 -8.21 11.33
CA LEU A 96 3.70 -7.25 11.61
C LEU A 96 3.39 -7.09 13.10
N ASP A 97 4.04 -7.86 13.98
CA ASP A 97 3.76 -7.86 15.41
C ASP A 97 4.30 -6.60 16.10
N GLY A 98 3.60 -6.17 17.16
CA GLY A 98 3.91 -4.96 17.90
C GLY A 98 2.97 -3.80 17.62
N ASP A 99 3.01 -2.82 18.51
CA ASP A 99 2.17 -1.62 18.44
C ASP A 99 2.80 -0.50 17.59
N TRP A 100 2.05 0.58 17.40
CA TRP A 100 2.60 1.81 16.83
C TRP A 100 3.67 2.39 17.76
N ARG A 101 4.88 2.59 17.25
CA ARG A 101 5.99 3.22 17.98
C ARG A 101 5.72 4.71 18.15
N ARG A 102 4.94 5.08 19.17
CA ARG A 102 4.62 6.49 19.49
C ARG A 102 5.60 7.10 20.49
N THR A 103 6.17 6.27 21.34
CA THR A 103 7.15 6.66 22.36
C THR A 103 8.56 6.30 21.92
N GLN A 104 9.55 7.01 22.47
CA GLN A 104 10.94 6.65 22.26
C GLN A 104 11.25 5.32 22.97
N THR A 105 12.01 4.46 22.30
CA THR A 105 12.50 3.19 22.83
C THR A 105 14.00 3.24 23.09
N ASP A 106 14.52 2.33 23.91
CA ASP A 106 15.96 2.23 24.21
C ASP A 106 16.83 1.76 23.00
N ASP A 107 16.20 1.41 21.87
CA ASP A 107 16.93 1.03 20.65
C ASP A 107 17.73 2.23 20.09
N PRO A 108 19.05 2.11 19.88
CA PRO A 108 19.91 3.21 19.41
C PRO A 108 19.45 3.85 18.10
N ARG A 109 18.82 3.08 17.20
CA ARG A 109 18.33 3.58 15.91
C ARG A 109 17.13 4.52 16.07
N ASP A 110 16.45 4.49 17.22
CA ASP A 110 15.29 5.35 17.51
C ASP A 110 15.66 6.84 17.68
N THR A 111 16.96 7.16 17.73
CA THR A 111 17.48 8.53 17.79
C THR A 111 17.55 9.23 16.42
N GLY A 112 17.39 8.45 15.33
CA GLY A 112 17.38 8.94 13.95
C GLY A 112 16.33 10.03 13.71
N TRP A 113 16.58 10.90 12.73
CA TRP A 113 15.62 11.95 12.36
C TRP A 113 14.36 11.36 11.70
N ILE A 114 14.48 10.26 10.95
CA ILE A 114 13.35 9.54 10.36
C ILE A 114 12.45 8.97 11.46
N ASP A 115 13.02 8.26 12.44
CA ASP A 115 12.23 7.73 13.56
C ASP A 115 11.57 8.84 14.37
N ARG A 116 12.25 9.96 14.62
CA ARG A 116 11.64 11.14 15.27
C ARG A 116 10.43 11.67 14.50
N LEU A 117 10.56 11.84 13.19
CA LEU A 117 9.47 12.30 12.33
C LEU A 117 8.31 11.29 12.30
N LEU A 118 8.62 10.00 12.14
CA LEU A 118 7.65 8.92 12.16
C LEU A 118 6.87 8.91 13.49
N ARG A 119 7.56 8.94 14.63
CA ARG A 119 6.93 8.97 15.96
C ARG A 119 6.02 10.17 16.12
N TRP A 120 6.46 11.34 15.66
CA TRP A 120 5.65 12.56 15.70
C TRP A 120 4.35 12.36 14.91
N PHE A 121 4.42 11.85 13.68
CA PHE A 121 3.22 11.54 12.89
C PHE A 121 2.34 10.47 13.53
N LEU A 122 2.93 9.39 14.06
CA LEU A 122 2.19 8.32 14.74
C LEU A 122 1.49 8.79 16.03
N SER A 123 1.98 9.88 16.63
CA SER A 123 1.36 10.54 17.78
C SER A 123 0.23 11.51 17.39
N HIS A 124 0.15 11.89 16.11
CA HIS A 124 -0.90 12.75 15.55
C HIS A 124 -1.71 12.00 14.48
N PRO A 125 -2.51 10.98 14.87
CA PRO A 125 -3.10 10.03 13.94
C PRO A 125 -4.03 10.67 12.90
N VAL A 126 -4.79 11.70 13.27
CA VAL A 126 -5.68 12.41 12.34
C VAL A 126 -4.86 13.10 11.25
N LEU A 127 -3.79 13.81 11.64
CA LEU A 127 -2.91 14.47 10.69
C LEU A 127 -2.21 13.47 9.77
N LEU A 128 -1.70 12.36 10.34
CA LEU A 128 -1.09 11.29 9.55
C LEU A 128 -2.07 10.72 8.53
N ILE A 129 -3.31 10.40 8.93
CA ILE A 129 -4.33 9.85 8.03
C ILE A 129 -4.66 10.87 6.93
N VAL A 130 -4.87 12.13 7.28
CA VAL A 130 -5.19 13.19 6.30
C VAL A 130 -4.05 13.34 5.31
N LEU A 131 -2.80 13.48 5.76
CA LEU A 131 -1.65 13.62 4.88
C LEU A 131 -1.41 12.37 4.04
N PHE A 132 -1.61 11.18 4.60
CA PHE A 132 -1.50 9.92 3.89
C PHE A 132 -2.53 9.85 2.74
N VAL A 133 -3.80 10.12 3.04
CA VAL A 133 -4.88 10.13 2.03
C VAL A 133 -4.61 11.19 0.98
N LEU A 134 -4.23 12.40 1.38
CA LEU A 134 -3.90 13.48 0.44
C LEU A 134 -2.71 13.11 -0.46
N ALA A 135 -1.68 12.47 0.08
CA ALA A 135 -0.53 12.00 -0.70
C ALA A 135 -0.96 10.94 -1.73
N VAL A 136 -1.76 9.95 -1.30
CA VAL A 136 -2.28 8.91 -2.21
C VAL A 136 -3.15 9.54 -3.32
N VAL A 137 -4.07 10.45 -2.96
CA VAL A 137 -4.93 11.16 -3.93
C VAL A 137 -4.10 11.99 -4.90
N ALA A 138 -3.11 12.74 -4.41
CA ALA A 138 -2.26 13.58 -5.24
C ALA A 138 -1.42 12.75 -6.22
N ILE A 139 -0.80 11.66 -5.74
CA ILE A 139 -0.04 10.74 -6.60
C ILE A 139 -0.96 10.09 -7.63
N PHE A 140 -2.12 9.57 -7.20
CA PHE A 140 -3.09 8.94 -8.08
C PHE A 140 -3.60 9.90 -9.17
N ALA A 141 -4.02 11.11 -8.79
CA ALA A 141 -4.45 12.13 -9.74
C ALA A 141 -3.34 12.51 -10.72
N THR A 142 -2.10 12.65 -10.23
CA THR A 142 -0.94 12.92 -11.09
C THR A 142 -0.73 11.79 -12.11
N LEU A 143 -0.77 10.53 -11.68
CA LEU A 143 -0.63 9.38 -12.58
C LEU A 143 -1.75 9.31 -13.61
N LEU A 144 -2.98 9.67 -13.25
CA LEU A 144 -4.10 9.77 -14.21
C LEU A 144 -3.88 10.86 -15.25
N THR A 145 -3.22 11.98 -14.89
CA THR A 145 -2.92 13.07 -15.84
C THR A 145 -1.76 12.75 -16.78
N ILE A 146 -0.75 12.00 -16.30
CA ILE A 146 0.42 11.63 -17.09
C ILE A 146 0.07 10.50 -18.09
N GLY A 147 -0.85 9.60 -17.71
CA GLY A 147 -1.15 8.39 -18.48
C GLY A 147 -0.08 7.30 -18.32
N PRO A 148 -0.28 6.12 -18.91
CA PRO A 148 0.66 5.01 -18.79
C PRO A 148 2.01 5.38 -19.42
N PRO A 149 3.16 5.07 -18.78
CA PRO A 149 4.45 5.20 -19.43
C PRO A 149 4.51 4.26 -20.65
N GLY A 150 4.40 4.83 -21.85
CA GLY A 150 4.47 4.10 -23.14
C GLY A 150 3.16 3.94 -23.93
N GLY A 151 2.06 4.60 -23.56
CA GLY A 151 0.78 4.51 -24.31
C GLY A 151 0.30 5.85 -24.88
N GLU A 152 0.04 5.90 -26.19
CA GLU A 152 -0.60 7.04 -26.88
C GLU A 152 -2.05 7.23 -26.41
N ARG A 153 -2.47 8.50 -26.40
CA ARG A 153 -3.79 8.97 -25.94
C ARG A 153 -4.94 8.48 -26.82
#